data_AF-A0A4Q0ITW8-F1
#
_entry.id   AF-A0A4Q0ITW8-F1
#
_cell.length_a   1.000
_cell.length_b   1.000
_cell.length_c   1.000
_cell.angle_alpha   90.00
_cell.angle_beta   90.00
_cell.angle_gamma   90.00
#
_symmetry.space_group_name_H-M   'P 1'
#
loop_
_entity.id
_entity.type
_entity.pdbx_description
1 polymer ?
#
loop_
_entity_poly.entity_id
_entity_poly.type
_entity_poly.pdbx_seq_one_letter_code
_entity_poly.pdbx_strand_id
1 'polypeptide(L)' 'DRIARLVAMVCMALVWAYLVGEHKDINIKPIRILKHGRKAKSLVKYGLEEISTILMRPTYTPKFDVFKFLSST' A
#
# COMPACT_ATOMS: atom_id res chain seq x y z
N ASP A 1 -1.29 25.78 -11.06
CA ASP A 1 -0.59 25.31 -9.84
C ASP A 1 -1.38 24.44 -8.86
N ARG A 2 -2.59 24.80 -8.43
CA ARG A 2 -3.29 24.04 -7.37
C ARG A 2 -3.58 22.58 -7.77
N ILE A 3 -4.03 22.36 -9.01
CA ILE A 3 -4.30 21.03 -9.54
C ILE A 3 -3.01 20.21 -9.64
N ALA A 4 -1.92 20.80 -10.14
CA ALA A 4 -0.63 20.12 -10.24
C ALA A 4 -0.12 19.63 -8.87
N ARG A 5 -0.26 20.45 -7.82
CA ARG A 5 0.08 20.06 -6.44
C ARG A 5 -0.80 18.92 -5.92
N LEU A 6 -2.10 18.95 -6.19
CA LEU A 6 -3.01 17.86 -5.80
C LEU A 6 -2.64 16.55 -6.51
N VAL A 7 -2.38 16.61 -7.81
CA VAL A 7 -1.97 15.44 -8.60
C VAL A 7 -0.65 14.88 -8.07
N ALA A 8 0.34 15.73 -7.78
CA ALA A 8 1.62 15.31 -7.21
C ALA A 8 1.44 14.57 -5.87
N MET A 9 0.60 15.10 -4.97
CA MET A 9 0.29 14.43 -3.69
C MET A 9 -0.39 13.08 -3.89
N VAL A 10 -1.34 12.98 -4.83
CA VAL A 10 -2.00 11.70 -5.15
C VAL A 10 -1.01 10.70 -5.74
N CYS A 11 -0.11 11.13 -6.64
CA CYS A 11 0.94 10.28 -7.19
C CYS A 11 1.86 9.75 -6.09
N MET A 12 2.32 10.60 -5.17
CA MET A 12 3.14 10.19 -4.04
C MET A 12 2.41 9.17 -3.14
N ALA A 13 1.14 9.42 -2.83
CA ALA A 13 0.33 8.49 -2.05
C ALA A 13 0.18 7.12 -2.74
N LEU A 14 0.05 7.09 -4.08
CA LEU A 14 -0.01 5.85 -4.85
C LEU A 14 1.33 5.09 -4.84
N VAL A 15 2.46 5.79 -4.89
CA VAL A 15 3.80 5.17 -4.77
C VAL A 15 3.97 4.53 -3.40
N TRP A 16 3.59 5.22 -2.33
CA TRP A 16 3.63 4.63 -0.99
C TRP A 16 2.73 3.40 -0.86
N ALA A 17 1.49 3.48 -1.37
CA ALA A 17 0.59 2.33 -1.38
C ALA A 17 1.14 1.15 -2.19
N TYR A 18 1.89 1.41 -3.27
CA TYR A 18 2.58 0.36 -4.03
C TYR A 18 3.68 -0.31 -3.19
N LEU A 19 4.58 0.46 -2.59
CA LEU A 19 5.71 -0.06 -1.80
C LEU A 19 5.23 -0.88 -0.60
N VAL A 20 4.22 -0.39 0.12
CA VAL A 20 3.60 -1.11 1.24
C VAL A 20 2.95 -2.41 0.75
N GLY A 21 2.28 -2.36 -0.41
CA GLY A 21 1.66 -3.53 -1.02
C GLY A 21 2.66 -4.59 -1.46
N GLU A 22 3.76 -4.19 -2.07
CA GLU A 22 4.87 -5.08 -2.46
C GLU A 22 5.53 -5.72 -1.24
N HIS A 23 5.87 -4.91 -0.23
CA HIS A 23 6.48 -5.43 0.99
C HIS A 23 5.58 -6.46 1.69
N LYS A 24 4.27 -6.20 1.72
CA LYS A 24 3.29 -7.12 2.30
C LYS A 24 3.12 -8.40 1.47
N ASP A 25 3.14 -8.29 0.14
CA ASP A 25 3.06 -9.42 -0.81
C ASP A 25 4.26 -10.37 -0.62
N ILE A 26 5.46 -9.81 -0.45
CA ILE A 26 6.70 -10.59 -0.35
C ILE A 26 6.91 -11.15 1.07
N ASN A 27 6.76 -10.32 2.11
CA ASN A 27 7.26 -10.65 3.45
C ASN A 27 6.20 -11.18 4.42
N ILE A 28 4.91 -10.98 4.14
CA ILE A 28 3.84 -11.27 5.09
C ILE A 28 2.83 -12.26 4.53
N LYS A 29 2.21 -11.89 3.42
CA LYS A 29 1.18 -12.72 2.81
C LYS A 29 1.11 -12.43 1.31
N PRO A 30 1.50 -13.39 0.47
CA PRO A 30 1.40 -13.22 -0.96
C PRO A 30 -0.07 -13.13 -1.41
N ILE A 31 -0.30 -12.28 -2.41
CA ILE A 31 -1.54 -12.15 -3.13
C ILE A 31 -1.74 -13.42 -3.94
N ARG A 32 -2.91 -14.04 -3.77
CA ARG A 32 -3.28 -15.24 -4.52
C ARG A 32 -3.19 -14.98 -6.03
N ILE A 33 -2.50 -15.87 -6.74
CA ILE A 33 -2.50 -15.93 -8.19
C ILE A 33 -3.72 -16.75 -8.64
N LEU A 34 -4.49 -16.23 -9.58
CA LEU A 34 -5.68 -16.88 -10.11
C LEU A 34 -5.31 -17.90 -11.20
N LYS A 35 -6.24 -18.77 -11.59
CA LYS A 35 -6.01 -19.86 -12.57
C LYS A 35 -5.42 -19.37 -13.91
N HIS A 36 -5.73 -18.14 -14.30
CA HIS A 36 -5.23 -17.48 -15.52
C HIS A 36 -3.89 -16.72 -15.32
N GLY A 37 -3.15 -16.97 -14.24
CA GLY A 37 -1.80 -16.42 -14.01
C GLY A 37 -1.71 -14.98 -13.48
N ARG A 38 -2.80 -14.19 -13.52
CA ARG A 38 -2.84 -12.84 -12.92
C ARG A 38 -3.06 -12.85 -11.40
N LYS A 39 -2.50 -11.85 -10.71
CA LYS A 39 -2.76 -11.60 -9.27
C LYS A 39 -4.25 -11.28 -9.04
N ALA A 40 -4.84 -11.79 -7.97
CA ALA A 40 -6.24 -11.52 -7.60
C ALA A 40 -6.49 -10.06 -7.18
N LYS A 41 -5.42 -9.32 -6.85
CA LYS A 41 -5.46 -7.93 -6.41
C LYS A 41 -4.21 -7.20 -6.90
N SER A 42 -4.34 -5.92 -7.22
CA SER A 42 -3.20 -5.04 -7.52
C SER A 42 -2.39 -4.76 -6.26
N LEU A 43 -1.06 -4.62 -6.38
CA LEU A 43 -0.17 -4.26 -5.27
C LEU A 43 -0.59 -2.94 -4.61
N VAL A 44 -0.93 -1.92 -5.41
CA VAL A 44 -1.41 -0.61 -4.90
C VAL A 44 -2.65 -0.77 -4.02
N LYS A 45 -3.65 -1.55 -4.49
CA LYS A 45 -4.86 -1.82 -3.71
C LYS A 45 -4.53 -2.59 -2.42
N TYR A 46 -3.60 -3.52 -2.50
CA TYR A 46 -3.21 -4.35 -1.36
C TYR A 46 -2.49 -3.55 -0.26
N GLY A 47 -1.63 -2.61 -0.63
CA GLY A 47 -1.01 -1.69 0.31
C GLY A 47 -1.97 -0.62 0.82
N LEU A 48 -2.85 -0.08 -0.03
CA LEU A 48 -3.86 0.90 0.39
C LEU A 48 -4.82 0.32 1.44
N GLU A 49 -5.23 -0.95 1.30
CA GLU A 49 -6.03 -1.62 2.32
C GLU A 49 -5.29 -1.78 3.65
N GLU A 50 -3.98 -2.02 3.62
CA GLU A 50 -3.16 -2.08 4.84
C GLU A 50 -3.10 -0.71 5.53
N ILE A 51 -2.79 0.34 4.77
CA ILE A 51 -2.77 1.72 5.26
C ILE A 51 -4.15 2.09 5.83
N SER A 52 -5.24 1.79 5.12
CA SER A 52 -6.60 2.02 5.58
C SER A 52 -6.92 1.25 6.85
N THR A 53 -6.46 0.00 6.97
CA THR A 53 -6.67 -0.82 8.17
C THR A 53 -5.97 -0.20 9.38
N ILE A 54 -4.72 0.24 9.22
CA ILE A 54 -3.95 0.90 10.29
C ILE A 54 -4.62 2.22 10.72
N LEU A 55 -5.05 3.03 9.75
CA LEU A 55 -5.67 4.34 10.05
C LEU A 55 -7.06 4.20 10.68
N MET A 56 -7.86 3.23 10.24
CA MET A 56 -9.25 3.08 10.69
C MET A 56 -9.40 2.16 11.90
N ARG A 57 -8.39 1.35 12.24
CA ARG A 57 -8.44 0.42 13.38
C ARG A 57 -7.30 0.71 14.36
N PRO A 58 -7.57 1.49 15.43
CA PRO A 58 -6.53 1.88 16.39
C PRO A 58 -5.95 0.70 17.21
N THR A 59 -6.66 -0.43 17.27
CA THR A 59 -6.20 -1.66 17.95
C THR A 59 -5.46 -2.62 17.02
N TYR A 60 -5.35 -2.32 15.73
CA TYR A 60 -4.62 -3.16 14.78
C TYR A 60 -3.11 -2.99 14.97
N THR A 61 -2.42 -4.09 15.25
CA THR A 61 -0.95 -4.11 15.31
C THR A 61 -0.40 -4.45 13.93
N PRO A 62 0.19 -3.48 13.21
CA PRO A 62 0.77 -3.77 11.91
C PRO A 62 1.95 -4.72 12.06
N LYS A 63 2.06 -5.68 11.15
CA LYS A 63 3.13 -6.70 11.15
C LYS A 63 4.49 -6.15 10.76
N PHE A 64 4.53 -4.92 10.25
CA PHE A 64 5.71 -4.21 9.81
C PHE A 64 5.45 -2.71 9.95
N ASP A 65 6.51 -1.93 10.11
CA ASP A 65 6.37 -0.50 10.28
C ASP A 65 6.10 0.18 8.93
N VAL A 66 4.83 0.49 8.67
CA VAL A 66 4.38 1.20 7.47
C VAL A 66 4.92 2.63 7.45
N PHE A 67 5.16 3.26 8.61
CA PHE A 67 5.67 4.63 8.67
C PHE A 67 7.10 4.74 8.15
N LYS A 68 7.89 3.66 8.23
CA LYS A 68 9.22 3.59 7.63
C LYS A 68 9.19 3.81 6.10
N PHE A 69 8.15 3.33 5.43
CA PHE A 69 7.97 3.53 3.99
C PHE A 69 7.51 4.95 3.65
N LEU A 70 6.72 5.55 4.55
CA LEU A 70 6.22 6.91 4.42
C LEU A 70 7.29 7.97 4.75
N SER A 71 8.25 7.63 5.63
CA SER A 71 9.33 8.52 6.08
C SER A 71 10.59 8.48 5.21
N SER A 72 10.62 7.63 4.18
CA SER A 72 11.80 7.46 3.30
C SER A 72 11.86 8.48 2.16
N THR A 73 11.07 9.56 2.22
CA THR A 73 11.10 10.71 1.30
C THR A 73 11.04 11.98 2.11
#